data_AF-A0A2D6AQ00-F1
#
_entry.id   AF-A0A2D6AQ00-F1
#
_cell.length_a   1.000
_cell.length_b   1.000
_cell.length_c   1.000
_cell.angle_alpha   90.00
_cell.angle_beta   90.00
_cell.angle_gamma   90.00
#
_symmetry.space_group_name_H-M   'P 1'
#
loop_
_entity.id
_entity.type
_entity.pdbx_description
1 polymer ?
#
loop_
_entity_poly.entity_id
_entity_poly.type
_entity_poly.pdbx_seq_one_letter_code
_entity_poly.pdbx_strand_id
1 'polypeptide(L)'
;MNTMVMMSLMAARPAPKKKTYYLGKLTMQKSQIKMPNASGRKGYRGEAEVVQILRDLGFNAQRAYGSDGRALGEKSDIDVKATKGDITLLVQVKRRKKIANYLKFNNANVIAVRQDRGPWVYMLSEEIFRDVFQTEMIVTDDWDEEPDDSMADAEWLASAGWGTDEDYQ
;
A
#
# COMPACT_ATOMS: atom_id res chain seq x y z
N MET A 1 -37.59 -42.37 -59.47
CA MET A 1 -36.90 -43.07 -58.37
C MET A 1 -35.46 -43.27 -58.78
N ASN A 2 -34.51 -42.55 -58.17
CA ASN A 2 -33.11 -42.97 -58.15
C ASN A 2 -32.45 -42.41 -56.89
N THR A 3 -31.85 -43.33 -56.14
CA THR A 3 -31.48 -43.22 -54.73
C THR A 3 -30.17 -42.43 -54.59
N MET A 4 -30.23 -41.33 -53.85
CA MET A 4 -29.08 -40.49 -53.51
C MET A 4 -28.26 -41.20 -52.42
N VAL A 5 -27.09 -41.75 -52.76
CA VAL A 5 -26.13 -42.25 -51.77
C VAL A 5 -25.20 -41.11 -51.40
N MET A 6 -25.51 -40.40 -50.31
CA MET A 6 -24.56 -39.49 -49.66
C MET A 6 -23.48 -40.30 -48.96
N MET A 7 -22.33 -40.47 -49.62
CA MET A 7 -21.09 -40.84 -48.93
C MET A 7 -20.58 -39.62 -48.16
N SER A 8 -20.83 -39.61 -46.85
CA SER A 8 -20.23 -38.67 -45.90
C SER A 8 -18.72 -38.96 -45.82
N LEU A 9 -17.93 -38.12 -46.49
CA LEU A 9 -16.48 -38.13 -46.41
C LEU A 9 -16.06 -37.51 -45.07
N MET A 10 -15.99 -38.30 -44.00
CA MET A 10 -15.37 -37.87 -42.75
C MET A 10 -13.85 -37.75 -42.93
N ALA A 11 -13.40 -36.60 -43.41
CA ALA A 11 -11.99 -36.24 -43.38
C ALA A 11 -11.54 -36.11 -41.92
N ALA A 12 -10.65 -37.00 -41.47
CA ALA A 12 -10.03 -36.92 -40.16
C ALA A 12 -9.34 -35.56 -39.99
N ARG A 13 -9.76 -34.78 -38.99
CA ARG A 13 -9.10 -33.52 -38.65
C ARG A 13 -7.64 -33.81 -38.27
N PRO A 14 -6.63 -33.20 -38.89
CA PRO A 14 -5.25 -33.43 -38.51
C PRO A 14 -5.04 -32.97 -37.06
N ALA A 15 -4.38 -33.81 -36.26
CA ALA A 15 -4.00 -33.47 -34.90
C ALA A 15 -3.21 -32.14 -34.88
N PRO A 16 -3.43 -31.26 -33.88
CA PRO A 16 -2.77 -29.97 -33.83
C PRO A 16 -1.25 -30.16 -33.78
N LYS A 17 -0.57 -29.74 -34.84
CA LYS A 17 0.90 -29.79 -34.91
C LYS A 17 1.47 -28.87 -33.82
N LYS A 18 2.19 -29.44 -32.86
CA LYS A 18 2.93 -28.67 -31.86
C LYS A 18 3.90 -27.74 -32.59
N LYS A 19 3.81 -26.42 -32.38
CA LYS A 19 4.75 -25.45 -32.95
C LYS A 19 6.15 -25.72 -32.39
N THR A 20 6.98 -26.38 -33.18
CA THR A 20 8.42 -26.50 -32.95
C THR A 20 9.11 -25.29 -33.61
N TYR A 21 9.64 -24.39 -32.80
CA TYR A 21 10.49 -23.29 -33.27
C TYR A 21 11.87 -23.87 -33.60
N TYR A 22 12.13 -24.10 -34.89
CA TYR A 22 13.48 -24.39 -35.36
C TYR A 22 14.06 -23.08 -35.93
N LEU A 23 14.84 -22.37 -35.11
CA LEU A 23 15.87 -21.46 -35.61
C LEU A 23 17.20 -22.21 -35.55
N GLY A 24 17.96 -22.13 -36.63
CA GLY A 24 19.09 -23.00 -36.95
C GLY A 24 20.11 -23.21 -35.83
N LYS A 25 20.57 -24.46 -35.72
CA LYS A 25 21.81 -24.93 -35.07
C LYS A 25 22.38 -24.04 -33.95
N LEU A 26 21.62 -23.87 -32.88
CA LEU A 26 22.19 -23.69 -31.54
C LEU A 26 21.28 -24.47 -30.60
N THR A 27 21.74 -25.64 -30.16
CA THR A 27 21.16 -26.33 -29.01
C THR A 27 21.37 -25.44 -27.79
N MET A 28 20.49 -24.47 -27.58
CA MET A 28 20.43 -23.73 -26.33
C MET A 28 20.08 -24.72 -25.22
N GLN A 29 21.07 -25.00 -24.37
CA GLN A 29 20.83 -25.66 -23.10
C GLN A 29 19.72 -24.89 -22.38
N LYS A 30 18.68 -25.61 -21.99
CA LYS A 30 17.44 -25.10 -21.39
C LYS A 30 17.64 -24.62 -19.95
N SER A 31 18.84 -24.15 -19.61
CA SER A 31 19.25 -23.71 -18.29
C SER A 31 19.22 -22.19 -18.23
N GLN A 32 18.26 -21.66 -17.47
CA GLN A 32 18.28 -20.31 -16.87
C GLN A 32 17.73 -19.11 -17.66
N ILE A 33 16.61 -19.26 -18.37
CA ILE A 33 15.69 -18.10 -18.56
C ILE A 33 14.45 -18.33 -17.70
N LYS A 34 14.50 -17.83 -16.46
CA LYS A 34 13.37 -17.85 -15.50
C LYS A 34 12.33 -16.83 -15.95
N MET A 35 11.45 -17.23 -16.87
CA MET A 35 10.27 -16.41 -17.20
C MET A 35 9.47 -16.13 -15.92
N PRO A 36 9.01 -14.89 -15.67
CA PRO A 36 8.15 -14.60 -14.53
C PRO A 36 6.86 -15.42 -14.66
N ASN A 37 6.67 -16.40 -13.77
CA ASN A 37 5.46 -17.21 -13.79
C ASN A 37 4.23 -16.34 -13.48
N ALA A 38 3.05 -16.75 -13.95
CA ALA A 38 1.81 -15.98 -13.77
C ALA A 38 1.51 -15.70 -12.29
N SER A 39 1.89 -16.63 -11.40
CA SER A 39 1.78 -16.47 -9.95
C SER A 39 2.63 -15.31 -9.41
N GLY A 40 3.90 -15.23 -9.83
CA GLY A 40 4.84 -14.20 -9.42
C GLY A 40 4.45 -12.81 -9.92
N ARG A 41 3.93 -12.70 -11.15
CA ARG A 41 3.34 -11.45 -11.65
C ARG A 41 2.14 -11.00 -10.82
N LYS A 42 1.33 -11.97 -10.34
CA LYS A 42 0.19 -11.72 -9.46
C LYS A 42 0.63 -11.28 -8.07
N GLY A 43 1.71 -11.82 -7.51
CA GLY A 43 2.31 -11.34 -6.26
C GLY A 43 2.82 -9.92 -6.40
N TYR A 44 3.71 -9.69 -7.37
CA TYR A 44 4.34 -8.40 -7.64
C TYR A 44 3.32 -7.25 -7.81
N ARG A 45 2.25 -7.47 -8.60
CA ARG A 45 1.19 -6.45 -8.74
C ARG A 45 0.49 -6.15 -7.41
N GLY A 46 0.23 -7.17 -6.60
CA GLY A 46 -0.36 -6.98 -5.28
C GLY A 46 0.53 -6.15 -4.37
N GLU A 47 1.83 -6.44 -4.35
CA GLU A 47 2.82 -5.66 -3.59
C GLU A 47 2.87 -4.20 -4.06
N ALA A 48 2.91 -3.98 -5.37
CA ALA A 48 2.91 -2.63 -5.95
C ALA A 48 1.63 -1.84 -5.64
N GLU A 49 0.45 -2.49 -5.69
CA GLU A 49 -0.82 -1.89 -5.29
C GLU A 49 -0.79 -1.43 -3.82
N VAL A 50 -0.31 -2.29 -2.91
CA VAL A 50 -0.21 -1.95 -1.48
C VAL A 50 0.75 -0.79 -1.23
N VAL A 51 1.89 -0.75 -1.92
CA VAL A 51 2.83 0.38 -1.83
C VAL A 51 2.15 1.68 -2.25
N GLN A 52 1.38 1.66 -3.35
CA GLN A 52 0.68 2.85 -3.81
C GLN A 52 -0.36 3.31 -2.79
N ILE A 53 -1.17 2.40 -2.27
CA ILE A 53 -2.18 2.72 -1.25
C ILE A 53 -1.52 3.37 -0.02
N LEU A 54 -0.40 2.82 0.45
CA LEU A 54 0.32 3.39 1.61
C LEU A 54 0.89 4.78 1.30
N ARG A 55 1.39 5.02 0.08
CA ARG A 55 1.83 6.35 -0.36
C ARG A 55 0.70 7.35 -0.44
N ASP A 56 -0.46 6.93 -0.94
CA ASP A 56 -1.66 7.78 -1.03
C ASP A 56 -2.16 8.19 0.37
N LEU A 57 -1.91 7.36 1.40
CA LEU A 57 -2.18 7.64 2.81
C LEU A 57 -1.08 8.51 3.49
N GLY A 58 -0.08 8.94 2.74
CA GLY A 58 1.02 9.79 3.21
C GLY A 58 2.17 9.04 3.88
N PHE A 59 2.26 7.71 3.72
CA PHE A 59 3.44 6.96 4.17
C PHE A 59 4.54 6.96 3.11
N ASN A 60 5.79 7.05 3.54
CA ASN A 60 6.93 6.74 2.69
C ASN A 60 7.08 5.22 2.56
N ALA A 61 6.44 4.63 1.54
CA ALA A 61 6.43 3.19 1.32
C ALA A 61 7.43 2.72 0.24
N GLN A 62 8.16 1.65 0.55
CA GLN A 62 9.12 0.97 -0.32
C GLN A 62 8.87 -0.55 -0.34
N ARG A 63 8.93 -1.14 -1.54
CA ARG A 63 8.85 -2.59 -1.74
C ARG A 63 10.21 -3.23 -1.56
N ALA A 64 10.25 -4.39 -0.92
CA ALA A 64 11.46 -5.22 -0.83
C ALA A 64 11.87 -5.71 -2.23
N TYR A 65 13.16 -5.60 -2.54
CA TYR A 65 13.68 -6.16 -3.79
C TYR A 65 13.63 -7.69 -3.74
N GLY A 66 13.06 -8.32 -4.77
CA GLY A 66 12.92 -9.78 -4.84
C GLY A 66 12.03 -10.41 -3.77
N SER A 67 11.20 -9.62 -3.07
CA SER A 67 10.42 -10.08 -1.89
C SER A 67 11.32 -10.61 -0.77
N ASP A 68 12.52 -10.04 -0.63
CA ASP A 68 13.43 -10.31 0.48
C ASP A 68 13.60 -9.05 1.33
N GLY A 69 13.02 -9.06 2.53
CA GLY A 69 13.11 -7.94 3.47
C GLY A 69 14.53 -7.58 3.89
N ARG A 70 15.54 -8.45 3.67
CA ARG A 70 16.95 -8.12 3.91
C ARG A 70 17.44 -6.95 3.05
N ALA A 71 16.84 -6.76 1.87
CA ALA A 71 17.14 -5.63 1.01
C ALA A 71 16.72 -4.28 1.63
N LEU A 72 15.83 -4.31 2.63
CA LEU A 72 15.34 -3.14 3.36
C LEU A 72 15.95 -3.05 4.79
N GLY A 73 16.96 -3.87 5.09
CA GLY A 73 17.53 -4.00 6.43
C GLY A 73 16.67 -4.80 7.41
N GLU A 74 15.65 -5.51 6.91
CA GLU A 74 14.66 -6.21 7.72
C GLU A 74 14.74 -7.74 7.55
N LYS A 75 13.88 -8.47 8.27
CA LYS A 75 13.76 -9.94 8.13
C LYS A 75 13.16 -10.32 6.77
N SER A 76 13.53 -11.49 6.27
CA SER A 76 13.22 -11.96 4.90
C SER A 76 11.74 -11.94 4.52
N ASP A 77 10.84 -12.04 5.49
CA ASP A 77 9.40 -12.26 5.26
C ASP A 77 8.61 -10.98 4.95
N ILE A 78 9.29 -9.83 4.92
CA ILE A 78 8.68 -8.50 4.78
C ILE A 78 8.72 -8.10 3.31
N ASP A 79 7.53 -7.86 2.74
CA ASP A 79 7.36 -7.51 1.33
C ASP A 79 7.42 -5.99 1.11
N VAL A 80 6.91 -5.21 2.07
CA VAL A 80 6.81 -3.75 2.00
C VAL A 80 7.15 -3.16 3.36
N LYS A 81 7.96 -2.09 3.35
CA LYS A 81 8.22 -1.24 4.52
C LYS A 81 7.64 0.14 4.24
N ALA A 82 6.90 0.69 5.19
CA ALA A 82 6.33 2.02 5.08
C ALA A 82 6.53 2.80 6.37
N THR A 83 6.97 4.05 6.26
CA THR A 83 7.25 4.90 7.43
C THR A 83 6.48 6.21 7.35
N LYS A 84 5.97 6.69 8.49
CA LYS A 84 5.31 8.00 8.62
C LYS A 84 5.59 8.54 10.02
N GLY A 85 6.40 9.60 10.11
CA GLY A 85 6.92 10.07 11.39
C GLY A 85 7.68 8.95 12.10
N ASP A 86 7.27 8.66 13.34
CA ASP A 86 7.86 7.61 14.17
C ASP A 86 7.27 6.22 13.92
N ILE A 87 6.19 6.11 13.13
CA ILE A 87 5.53 4.84 12.85
C ILE A 87 6.22 4.12 11.69
N THR A 88 6.62 2.87 11.94
CA THR A 88 7.15 1.96 10.91
C THR A 88 6.23 0.76 10.74
N LEU A 89 5.64 0.63 9.54
CA LEU A 89 4.84 -0.50 9.11
C LEU A 89 5.71 -1.49 8.32
N LEU A 90 5.75 -2.73 8.78
CA LEU A 90 6.36 -3.89 8.16
C LEU A 90 5.25 -4.80 7.65
N VAL A 91 4.99 -4.75 6.35
CA VAL A 91 3.80 -5.32 5.72
C VAL A 91 4.15 -6.60 4.96
N GLN A 92 3.39 -7.65 5.22
CA GLN A 92 3.38 -8.87 4.41
C GLN A 92 2.15 -8.90 3.48
N VAL A 93 2.36 -9.12 2.19
CA VAL A 93 1.30 -9.05 1.18
C VAL A 93 0.92 -10.44 0.71
N LYS A 94 -0.35 -10.83 0.90
CA LYS A 94 -0.87 -12.14 0.50
C LYS A 94 -2.09 -12.01 -0.39
N ARG A 95 -1.96 -12.52 -1.63
CA ARG A 95 -3.12 -12.75 -2.51
C ARG A 95 -3.53 -14.21 -2.51
N ARG A 96 -4.82 -14.49 -2.30
CA ARG A 96 -5.37 -15.86 -2.22
C ARG A 96 -6.76 -15.94 -2.87
N LYS A 97 -7.18 -17.14 -3.28
CA LYS A 97 -8.55 -17.38 -3.80
C LYS A 97 -9.61 -17.27 -2.70
N LYS A 98 -9.23 -17.63 -1.47
CA LYS A 98 -10.05 -17.57 -0.25
C LYS A 98 -9.13 -17.15 0.90
N ILE A 99 -9.63 -16.29 1.79
CA ILE A 99 -8.91 -15.89 3.00
C ILE A 99 -8.91 -17.10 3.95
N ALA A 100 -7.75 -17.39 4.54
CA ALA A 100 -7.62 -18.50 5.49
C ALA A 100 -8.28 -18.14 6.82
N ASN A 101 -8.80 -19.14 7.54
CA ASN A 101 -9.39 -18.94 8.87
C ASN A 101 -8.36 -18.48 9.91
N TYR A 102 -7.07 -18.69 9.62
CA TYR A 102 -5.99 -18.34 10.53
C TYR A 102 -4.79 -17.78 9.75
N LEU A 103 -4.36 -16.58 10.13
CA LEU A 103 -3.21 -15.88 9.58
C LEU A 103 -2.30 -15.50 10.74
N LYS A 104 -1.00 -15.76 10.58
CA LYS A 104 0.05 -15.39 11.54
C LYS A 104 0.87 -14.23 10.99
N PHE A 105 1.20 -13.31 11.86
CA PHE A 105 2.01 -12.12 11.61
C PHE A 105 3.49 -12.44 11.39
N ASN A 106 4.00 -13.54 11.96
CA ASN A 106 5.43 -13.89 11.93
C ASN A 106 6.30 -12.69 12.36
N ASN A 107 7.01 -12.07 11.41
CA ASN A 107 7.89 -10.92 11.63
C ASN A 107 7.29 -9.59 11.12
N ALA A 108 6.10 -9.64 10.50
CA ALA A 108 5.39 -8.47 10.01
C ALA A 108 4.47 -7.94 11.10
N ASN A 109 4.26 -6.63 11.15
CA ASN A 109 3.29 -6.02 12.05
C ASN A 109 1.93 -5.78 11.36
N VAL A 110 1.92 -5.80 10.03
CA VAL A 110 0.71 -5.71 9.21
C VAL A 110 0.68 -6.83 8.18
N ILE A 111 -0.49 -7.45 7.99
CA ILE A 111 -0.73 -8.37 6.87
C ILE A 111 -1.79 -7.77 5.95
N ALA A 112 -1.41 -7.46 4.72
CA ALA A 112 -2.33 -7.06 3.67
C ALA A 112 -2.78 -8.31 2.90
N VAL A 113 -4.07 -8.65 3.03
CA VAL A 113 -4.66 -9.81 2.35
C VAL A 113 -5.71 -9.35 1.36
N ARG A 114 -5.68 -9.93 0.16
CA ARG A 114 -6.71 -9.72 -0.85
C ARG A 114 -7.21 -11.04 -1.41
N GLN A 115 -8.53 -11.20 -1.36
CA GLN A 115 -9.22 -12.26 -2.10
C GLN A 115 -9.30 -11.90 -3.58
N ASP A 116 -9.31 -12.90 -4.46
CA ASP A 116 -9.54 -12.66 -5.88
C ASP A 116 -10.82 -11.85 -6.13
N ARG A 117 -10.67 -10.71 -6.81
CA ARG A 117 -11.73 -9.72 -7.09
C ARG A 117 -12.37 -9.06 -5.86
N GLY A 118 -11.84 -9.30 -4.66
CA GLY A 118 -12.26 -8.64 -3.44
C GLY A 118 -11.49 -7.35 -3.16
N PRO A 119 -11.91 -6.60 -2.12
CA PRO A 119 -11.15 -5.48 -1.58
C PRO A 119 -9.89 -5.97 -0.84
N TRP A 120 -9.00 -5.03 -0.54
CA TRP A 120 -7.88 -5.25 0.37
C TRP A 120 -8.40 -5.28 1.82
N VAL A 121 -7.91 -6.24 2.59
CA VAL A 121 -8.17 -6.38 4.02
C VAL A 121 -6.84 -6.31 4.74
N TYR A 122 -6.76 -5.48 5.77
CA TYR A 122 -5.55 -5.29 6.55
C TYR A 122 -5.76 -5.87 7.94
N MET A 123 -4.81 -6.71 8.37
CA MET A 123 -4.70 -7.16 9.74
C MET A 123 -3.56 -6.39 10.38
N LEU A 124 -3.81 -5.78 11.54
CA LEU A 124 -2.86 -4.95 12.27
C LEU A 124 -2.59 -5.62 13.64
N SER A 125 -1.37 -5.51 14.15
CA SER A 125 -1.12 -5.77 15.56
C SER A 125 -1.76 -4.67 16.42
N GLU A 126 -2.09 -5.00 17.67
CA GLU A 126 -2.69 -4.03 18.59
C GLU A 126 -1.79 -2.80 18.81
N GLU A 127 -0.48 -3.01 18.93
CA GLU A 127 0.52 -1.95 19.10
C GLU A 127 0.45 -0.93 17.95
N ILE A 128 0.58 -1.40 16.71
CA ILE A 128 0.51 -0.54 15.53
C ILE A 128 -0.87 0.10 15.38
N PHE A 129 -1.94 -0.62 15.73
CA PHE A 129 -3.27 -0.04 15.73
C PHE A 129 -3.32 1.18 16.64
N ARG A 130 -2.84 1.06 17.89
CA ARG A 130 -2.79 2.19 18.83
C ARG A 130 -1.97 3.35 18.29
N ASP A 131 -0.77 3.07 17.77
CA ASP A 131 0.13 4.11 17.26
C ASP A 131 -0.51 4.90 16.10
N VAL A 132 -1.14 4.19 15.15
CA VAL A 132 -1.78 4.81 13.98
C VAL A 132 -2.95 5.71 14.38
N PHE A 133 -3.79 5.28 15.33
CA PHE A 133 -4.97 6.06 15.74
C PHE A 133 -4.65 7.17 16.76
N GLN A 134 -3.62 7.02 17.59
CA GLN A 134 -3.20 8.08 18.52
C GLN A 134 -2.49 9.23 17.79
N THR A 135 -1.82 8.94 16.69
CA THR A 135 -1.17 9.97 15.86
C THR A 135 -2.18 10.97 15.28
N GLU A 136 -3.42 10.56 15.00
CA GLU A 136 -4.46 11.47 14.51
C GLU A 136 -5.04 12.38 15.61
N MET A 137 -4.79 12.11 16.90
CA MET A 137 -5.25 12.96 18.01
C MET A 137 -4.31 14.12 18.36
N ILE A 138 -3.12 14.21 17.76
CA ILE A 138 -2.12 15.24 18.10
C ILE A 138 -2.17 16.44 17.13
N VAL A 139 -3.19 16.53 16.26
CA VAL A 139 -3.33 17.70 15.37
C VAL A 139 -4.24 18.75 16.02
N THR A 140 -3.57 19.71 16.66
CA THR A 140 -3.95 21.11 16.95
C THR A 140 -5.23 21.38 17.76
N ASP A 141 -5.06 21.52 19.07
CA ASP A 141 -5.68 22.61 19.85
C ASP A 141 -4.55 23.42 20.51
N ASP A 142 -3.59 23.89 19.70
CA ASP A 142 -2.85 25.11 20.05
C ASP A 142 -3.81 26.26 19.70
N TRP A 143 -4.81 26.46 20.55
CA TRP A 143 -5.54 27.72 20.58
C TRP A 143 -4.62 28.72 21.25
N ASP A 144 -4.15 29.65 20.42
CA ASP A 144 -3.38 30.82 20.74
C ASP A 144 -3.75 31.36 22.12
N GLU A 145 -2.77 31.48 23.02
CA GLU A 145 -2.86 32.39 24.15
C GLU A 145 -3.25 33.76 23.56
N GLU A 146 -4.51 34.17 23.74
CA GLU A 146 -4.88 35.55 23.45
C GLU A 146 -3.90 36.44 24.22
N PRO A 147 -3.27 37.42 23.55
CA PRO A 147 -2.35 38.31 24.23
C PRO A 147 -3.08 38.91 25.42
N ASP A 148 -2.49 38.76 26.61
CA ASP A 148 -2.95 39.35 27.86
C ASP A 148 -3.40 40.80 27.62
N ASP A 149 -4.71 41.02 27.62
CA ASP A 149 -5.37 42.31 27.44
C ASP A 149 -4.99 43.33 28.54
N SER A 150 -4.16 42.97 29.53
CA SER A 150 -3.76 43.85 30.63
C SER A 150 -2.83 45.01 30.25
N MET A 151 -2.38 45.13 28.99
CA MET A 151 -1.52 46.24 28.55
C MET A 151 -2.20 47.28 27.63
N ALA A 152 -3.47 47.12 27.25
CA ALA A 152 -4.14 48.08 26.36
C ALA A 152 -4.57 49.40 27.05
N ASP A 153 -4.56 49.46 28.38
CA ASP A 153 -5.28 50.53 29.10
C ASP A 153 -4.39 51.73 29.49
N ALA A 154 -3.06 51.58 29.49
CA ALA A 154 -2.15 52.62 29.97
C ALA A 154 -1.80 53.69 28.91
N GLU A 155 -1.76 53.31 27.63
CA GLU A 155 -1.43 54.25 26.54
C GLU A 155 -2.63 55.07 26.06
N TRP A 156 -3.86 54.55 26.19
CA TRP A 156 -5.07 55.28 25.79
C TRP A 156 -5.44 56.40 26.77
N LEU A 157 -5.29 56.16 28.08
CA LEU A 157 -5.54 57.17 29.13
C LEU A 157 -4.55 58.34 29.11
N ALA A 158 -3.35 58.16 28.56
CA ALA A 158 -2.38 59.25 28.39
C ALA A 158 -2.65 60.11 27.14
N SER A 159 -3.36 59.58 26.13
CA SER A 159 -3.70 60.32 24.90
C SER A 159 -5.07 61.00 24.95
N ALA A 160 -6.00 60.46 25.75
CA ALA A 160 -7.27 61.10 26.03
C ALA A 160 -7.07 62.21 27.07
N GLY A 161 -6.68 63.40 26.60
CA GLY A 161 -6.46 64.59 27.43
C GLY A 161 -7.70 65.02 28.22
N TRP A 162 -7.98 64.33 29.32
CA TRP A 162 -8.92 64.76 30.34
C TRP A 162 -8.14 65.60 31.33
N GLY A 163 -8.40 66.91 31.27
CA GLY A 163 -7.88 67.90 32.20
C GLY A 163 -8.26 67.52 33.63
N THR A 164 -7.32 67.73 34.53
CA THR A 164 -7.59 67.74 35.96
C THR A 164 -8.50 68.93 36.27
N ASP A 165 -9.74 68.65 36.65
CA ASP A 165 -10.65 69.63 37.27
C ASP A 165 -10.11 70.00 38.66
N GLU A 166 -9.13 70.90 38.69
CA GLU A 166 -8.78 71.72 39.86
C GLU A 166 -9.29 73.13 39.60
N ASP A 167 -10.60 73.37 39.62
CA ASP A 167 -11.17 74.73 39.73
C ASP A 167 -12.67 74.65 40.09
N TYR A 168 -12.96 74.54 41.39
CA TYR A 168 -14.22 75.00 41.97
C TYR A 168 -13.92 75.61 43.35
N GLN A 169 -13.67 76.93 43.34
CA GLN A 169 -13.89 77.84 44.47
C GLN A 169 -15.22 78.56 44.28
#